data_AF-A0A2V9TYN2-F1
#
_entry.id   AF-A0A2V9TYN2-F1
#
_cell.length_a   1.000
_cell.length_b   1.000
_cell.length_c   1.000
_cell.angle_alpha   90.00
_cell.angle_beta   90.00
_cell.angle_gamma   90.00
#
_symmetry.space_group_name_H-M   'P 1'
#
loop_
_entity.id
_entity.type
_entity.pdbx_description
1 polymer ?
#
loop_
_entity_poly.entity_id
_entity_poly.type
_entity_poly.pdbx_seq_one_letter_code
_entity_poly.pdbx_strand_id
1 'polypeptide(L)' 'LPIARFYTPAEFHQMKEEALRFGFRHVESGPLVRSSYHAHEQAAATAPVT' A
#
# COMPACT_ATOMS: atom_id res chain seq x y z
N LEU A 1 -18.53 14.23 9.10
CA LEU A 1 -18.33 14.63 7.69
C LEU A 1 -18.66 13.44 6.79
N PRO A 2 -19.30 13.65 5.64
CA PRO A 2 -19.52 12.59 4.65
C PRO A 2 -18.21 12.23 3.92
N ILE A 3 -18.21 11.09 3.24
CA ILE A 3 -17.10 10.67 2.37
C ILE A 3 -17.02 11.65 1.19
N ALA A 4 -15.81 12.19 0.95
CA ALA A 4 -15.58 13.15 -0.12
C ALA A 4 -15.39 12.50 -1.50
N ARG A 5 -14.79 11.30 -1.56
CA ARG A 5 -14.47 10.61 -2.80
C ARG A 5 -14.26 9.12 -2.58
N PHE A 6 -14.65 8.32 -3.57
CA PHE A 6 -14.24 6.93 -3.72
C PHE A 6 -13.23 6.82 -4.86
N TYR A 7 -12.11 6.16 -4.60
CA TYR A 7 -11.09 5.89 -5.61
C TYR A 7 -11.40 4.61 -6.38
N THR A 8 -11.09 4.63 -7.67
CA THR A 8 -11.13 3.46 -8.54
C THR A 8 -9.94 2.54 -8.29
N PRO A 9 -10.04 1.24 -8.61
CA PRO A 9 -8.91 0.32 -8.53
C PRO A 9 -7.67 0.79 -9.31
N ALA A 10 -7.86 1.46 -10.46
CA ALA A 10 -6.76 1.98 -11.27
C ALA A 10 -5.98 3.10 -10.57
N GLU A 11 -6.65 3.96 -9.80
CA GLU A 11 -5.98 5.01 -9.02
C GLU A 11 -5.16 4.41 -7.88
N PHE A 12 -5.66 3.35 -7.24
CA PHE A 12 -4.86 2.60 -6.25
C PHE A 12 -3.59 2.01 -6.86
N HIS A 13 -3.67 1.51 -8.10
CA HIS A 13 -2.50 1.01 -8.83
C HIS A 13 -1.47 2.12 -9.08
N GLN A 14 -1.91 3.28 -9.58
CA GLN A 14 -1.01 4.42 -9.81
C GLN A 14 -0.33 4.89 -8.52
N MET A 15 -1.06 4.94 -7.40
CA MET A 15 -0.49 5.29 -6.10
C MET A 15 0.57 4.27 -5.65
N LYS A 16 0.36 2.98 -5.92
CA LYS A 16 1.36 1.93 -5.63
C LYS A 16 2.64 2.15 -6.44
N GLU A 17 2.52 2.40 -7.74
CA GLU A 17 3.66 2.64 -8.62
C GLU A 17 4.45 3.89 -8.24
N GLU A 18 3.77 4.97 -7.84
CA GLU A 18 4.43 6.19 -7.35
C GLU A 18 5.16 5.96 -6.03
N ALA A 19 4.52 5.30 -5.07
CA ALA A 19 5.15 4.99 -3.78
C ALA A 19 6.38 4.09 -3.95
N LEU A 20 6.32 3.08 -4.81
CA LEU A 20 7.48 2.25 -5.10
C LEU A 20 8.63 3.06 -5.72
N ARG A 21 8.33 4.06 -6.58
CA ARG A 21 9.34 4.99 -7.12
C ARG A 21 9.97 5.89 -6.06
N PHE A 22 9.27 6.19 -4.97
CA PHE A 22 9.84 6.90 -3.82
C PHE A 22 10.73 6.03 -2.91
N GLY A 23 10.86 4.73 -3.21
CA GLY A 23 11.74 3.84 -2.46
C GLY A 23 11.10 3.18 -1.25
N PHE A 24 9.77 3.21 -1.13
CA PHE A 24 9.08 2.38 -0.14
C PHE A 24 9.36 0.90 -0.45
N ARG A 25 9.86 0.16 0.55
CA ARG A 25 10.24 -1.26 0.40
C ARG A 25 9.05 -2.19 0.16
N HIS A 26 7.87 -1.80 0.65
CA HIS A 26 6.65 -2.57 0.50
C HIS A 26 5.45 -1.61 0.50
N VAL A 27 4.49 -1.86 -0.40
CA VAL A 27 3.29 -1.03 -0.57
C VAL A 27 2.09 -1.91 -0.90
N GLU A 28 1.10 -1.87 -0.01
CA GLU A 28 -0.25 -2.37 -0.27
C GLU A 28 -1.20 -1.22 -0.58
N SER A 29 -1.89 -1.29 -1.71
CA SER A 29 -2.78 -0.22 -2.19
C SER A 29 -3.99 -0.84 -2.89
N GLY A 30 -5.17 -0.62 -2.31
CA GLY A 30 -6.43 -1.12 -2.85
C GLY A 30 -7.63 -0.72 -2.00
N PRO A 31 -8.87 -0.81 -2.53
CA PRO A 31 -10.08 -0.30 -1.87
C PRO A 31 -10.35 -0.93 -0.48
N LEU A 32 -9.99 -2.20 -0.32
CA LEU A 32 -10.24 -2.97 0.90
C LEU A 32 -9.01 -3.13 1.80
N VAL A 33 -7.86 -2.58 1.40
CA VAL A 33 -6.62 -2.68 2.18
C VAL A 33 -6.81 -2.00 3.54
N ARG A 34 -6.28 -2.64 4.58
CA ARG A 34 -6.23 -2.15 5.96
C ARG A 34 -4.82 -2.40 6.50
N SER A 35 -4.46 -1.74 7.60
CA SER A 35 -3.12 -1.84 8.17
C SER A 35 -2.69 -3.27 8.53
N SER A 36 -3.63 -4.14 8.91
CA SER A 36 -3.35 -5.55 9.22
C SER A 36 -3.33 -6.49 8.00
N TYR A 37 -3.78 -6.02 6.83
CA TYR A 37 -3.85 -6.85 5.62
C TYR A 37 -2.42 -7.20 5.14
N HIS A 38 -2.10 -8.49 5.04
CA HIS A 38 -0.76 -9.00 4.73
C HIS A 38 0.38 -8.42 5.59
N ALA A 39 0.10 -8.04 6.86
CA ALA A 39 1.10 -7.43 7.74
C ALA A 39 2.35 -8.32 7.97
N HIS A 40 2.22 -9.64 7.89
CA HIS A 40 3.35 -10.56 7.97
C HIS A 40 4.34 -10.38 6.80
N GLU A 41 3.84 -10.16 5.58
CA GLU A 41 4.65 -9.89 4.39
C GLU A 41 5.28 -8.49 4.47
N GLN A 42 4.56 -7.50 5.00
CA GLN A 42 5.09 -6.16 5.27
C GLN A 42 6.29 -6.21 6.22
N ALA A 43 6.16 -6.98 7.30
CA ALA A 43 7.23 -7.15 8.29
C ALA A 43 8.44 -7.87 7.66
N ALA A 44 8.20 -8.94 6.88
CA ALA A 44 9.26 -9.67 6.19
C ALA A 44 10.02 -8.78 5.18
N ALA A 45 9.30 -7.97 4.40
CA ALA A 45 9.89 -7.06 3.41
C ALA A 45 10.74 -5.92 4.03
N THR A 46 10.57 -5.69 5.33
CA THR A 46 11.25 -4.60 6.06
C THR A 46 12.33 -5.14 7.01
N ALA A 47 12.44 -6.47 7.17
CA ALA A 47 13.43 -7.09 8.03
C ALA A 47 14.85 -6.82 7.51
N PRO A 48 15.81 -6.44 8.37
CA PRO A 48 17.20 -6.26 7.97
C PRO A 48 17.80 -7.61 7.54
N VAL A 49 18.47 -7.63 6.39
CA VAL A 49 19.31 -8.77 5.98
C VAL A 49 20.48 -8.79 6.95
N THR A 50 20.53 -9.83 7.79
CA THR A 50 21.66 -10.10 8.70
C THR A 50 22.64 -11.03 8.01
#